data_AF-A0A931J970-F1
#
_entry.id   AF-A0A931J970-F1
#
_cell.length_a   1.000
_cell.length_b   1.000
_cell.length_c   1.000
_cell.angle_alpha   90.00
_cell.angle_beta   90.00
_cell.angle_gamma   90.00
#
_symmetry.space_group_name_H-M   'P 1'
#
loop_
_entity.id
_entity.type
_entity.pdbx_description
1 polymer ?
#
loop_
_entity_poly.entity_id
_entity_poly.type
_entity_poly.pdbx_seq_one_letter_code
_entity_poly.pdbx_strand_id
1 'polypeptide(L)'
;MWPSRGRFGLKHAYFAHLKCMACHCRSDCGQKVQGGAAALLPAANPNFKTTDAVMNHSVFFALIAAASCTAAAAATVDATGNPSASPGHLLKGLEARDFNRDGTLDGYFDRELNITWWAKGGVSQSNWSQAKDWAANLDVFGFDDWRLPTATDHGNDGCNWSVTGGTDCGHNVDISAANGSEMARLFHFNLGNKSYFDLSGRPNTDYGLKNAGGFSQLVEGFYWMGLTPQSNPQVAWYFNTVGGIQLVFTKQSPMHALAVADGDIGEPIAEVPEPQTELLASLGVIALIARREKPRRNMQSLVA
;
A
#
# COMPACT_ATOMS: atom_id res chain seq x y z
N MET A 1 -2.75 64.18 40.61
CA MET A 1 -1.27 64.16 40.55
C MET A 1 -0.85 62.77 40.09
N TRP A 2 -0.26 62.69 38.89
CA TRP A 2 0.51 61.55 38.33
C TRP A 2 1.89 61.45 39.03
N PRO A 3 2.76 60.43 38.84
CA PRO A 3 3.02 59.58 37.64
C PRO A 3 3.27 58.08 37.99
N SER A 4 3.75 57.13 37.16
CA SER A 4 4.38 57.07 35.83
C SER A 4 4.22 55.65 35.23
N ARG A 5 4.19 55.58 33.89
CA ARG A 5 4.10 54.38 33.05
C ARG A 5 5.44 53.64 32.91
N GLY A 6 5.37 52.33 32.67
CA GLY A 6 6.41 51.54 31.99
C GLY A 6 5.77 50.55 31.01
N ARG A 7 6.04 50.71 29.71
CA ARG A 7 5.69 49.81 28.60
C ARG A 7 6.90 48.95 28.24
N PHE A 8 6.69 47.68 27.92
CA PHE A 8 7.31 46.85 26.85
C PHE A 8 6.50 45.52 26.88
N GLY A 9 5.85 44.98 25.85
CA GLY A 9 5.94 45.18 24.41
C GLY A 9 6.62 43.95 23.77
N LEU A 10 5.84 43.07 23.12
CA LEU A 10 6.14 42.14 22.01
C LEU A 10 5.46 40.76 22.22
N LYS A 11 4.87 40.07 21.25
CA LYS A 11 4.28 40.38 19.93
C LYS A 11 3.45 39.13 19.56
N HIS A 12 2.19 39.32 19.19
CA HIS A 12 1.41 38.36 18.40
C HIS A 12 1.96 38.34 16.96
N ALA A 13 2.14 37.15 16.39
CA ALA A 13 1.94 36.82 14.98
C ALA A 13 2.39 35.36 14.77
N TYR A 14 1.52 34.52 14.20
CA TYR A 14 1.79 33.74 12.98
C TYR A 14 0.53 32.94 12.65
N PHE A 15 -0.27 33.48 11.73
CA PHE A 15 -1.32 32.79 11.01
C PHE A 15 -1.06 32.99 9.51
N ALA A 16 -1.18 31.88 8.78
CA ALA A 16 -1.42 31.72 7.33
C ALA A 16 -0.46 32.41 6.33
N HIS A 17 0.15 31.59 5.46
CA HIS A 17 0.08 31.74 3.98
C HIS A 17 0.91 30.65 3.30
N LEU A 18 0.25 29.61 2.76
CA LEU A 18 0.75 28.88 1.59
C LEU A 18 -0.42 28.66 0.63
N LYS A 19 -0.56 29.60 -0.31
CA LYS A 19 -1.30 29.45 -1.55
C LYS A 19 -0.37 29.88 -2.69
N CYS A 20 -0.32 29.05 -3.72
CA CYS A 20 0.03 29.34 -5.11
C CYS A 20 1.36 30.07 -5.41
N MET A 21 2.30 29.34 -6.01
CA MET A 21 3.10 29.92 -7.09
C MET A 21 3.46 28.84 -8.12
N ALA A 22 2.73 28.87 -9.23
CA ALA A 22 3.06 28.21 -10.48
C ALA A 22 3.48 29.27 -11.50
N CYS A 23 4.43 28.90 -12.37
CA CYS A 23 4.88 29.57 -13.59
C CYS A 23 5.62 30.91 -13.48
N HIS A 24 6.93 30.89 -13.77
CA HIS A 24 7.50 31.60 -14.94
C HIS A 24 8.86 31.00 -15.37
N CYS A 25 9.01 30.83 -16.68
CA CYS A 25 10.19 30.34 -17.42
C CYS A 25 11.40 31.28 -17.34
N ARG A 26 12.66 30.81 -17.50
CA ARG A 26 13.40 30.61 -18.77
C ARG A 26 14.92 30.40 -18.56
N SER A 27 15.47 29.40 -19.26
CA SER A 27 16.73 29.30 -20.03
C SER A 27 18.10 29.79 -19.51
N ASP A 28 19.07 28.87 -19.65
CA ASP A 28 20.50 29.00 -19.98
C ASP A 28 21.49 29.62 -18.99
N CYS A 29 22.49 28.82 -18.57
CA CYS A 29 23.86 28.95 -19.10
C CYS A 29 24.73 27.75 -18.68
N GLY A 30 25.47 27.18 -19.63
CA GLY A 30 26.40 26.07 -19.39
C GLY A 30 27.86 26.47 -19.14
N GLN A 31 28.66 25.41 -19.02
CA GLN A 31 30.10 25.26 -19.25
C GLN A 31 31.11 25.32 -18.07
N LYS A 32 31.75 24.14 -17.94
CA LYS A 32 33.20 23.82 -17.86
C LYS A 32 34.00 24.22 -16.61
N VAL A 33 34.61 23.19 -15.99
CA VAL A 33 36.06 23.11 -15.78
C VAL A 33 36.54 21.67 -15.99
N GLN A 34 37.65 21.51 -16.73
CA GLN A 34 38.38 20.26 -17.02
C GLN A 34 39.60 20.09 -16.08
N GLY A 35 40.08 18.84 -15.96
CA GLY A 35 41.47 18.48 -15.60
C GLY A 35 41.53 17.56 -14.37
N GLY A 36 42.19 16.41 -14.34
CA GLY A 36 43.04 15.68 -15.28
C GLY A 36 43.94 14.73 -14.49
N ALA A 37 44.14 13.50 -15.03
CA ALA A 37 45.16 12.49 -14.70
C ALA A 37 45.10 11.79 -13.31
N ALA A 38 45.52 10.53 -13.11
CA ALA A 38 45.78 9.35 -13.94
C ALA A 38 46.12 8.20 -12.96
N ALA A 39 45.75 6.97 -13.34
CA ALA A 39 46.35 5.67 -13.00
C ALA A 39 46.57 5.25 -11.53
N LEU A 40 45.98 4.11 -11.15
CA LEU A 40 46.68 2.82 -10.94
C LEU A 40 45.70 1.76 -10.41
N LEU A 41 45.37 0.80 -11.27
CA LEU A 41 44.81 -0.52 -10.90
C LEU A 41 45.96 -1.46 -10.57
N PRO A 42 45.74 -2.45 -9.69
CA PRO A 42 46.36 -3.75 -9.93
C PRO A 42 45.37 -4.93 -9.86
N ALA A 43 45.50 -5.75 -10.91
CA ALA A 43 45.56 -7.21 -10.91
C ALA A 43 44.35 -8.03 -10.44
N ALA A 44 43.67 -8.59 -11.44
CA ALA A 44 42.83 -9.78 -11.34
C ALA A 44 43.65 -11.02 -10.97
N ASN A 45 43.10 -11.86 -10.09
CA ASN A 45 43.60 -13.17 -9.71
C ASN A 45 43.05 -14.24 -10.68
N PRO A 46 43.89 -15.01 -11.40
CA PRO A 46 43.44 -16.04 -12.32
C PRO A 46 43.58 -17.43 -11.67
N ASN A 47 42.48 -18.02 -11.21
CA ASN A 47 42.44 -19.44 -10.87
C ASN A 47 41.01 -19.98 -10.99
N PHE A 48 40.59 -20.33 -12.20
CA PHE A 48 39.57 -21.37 -12.38
C PHE A 48 39.94 -22.22 -13.59
N LYS A 49 40.34 -23.45 -13.31
CA LYS A 49 40.74 -24.45 -14.31
C LYS A 49 39.51 -24.96 -15.04
N THR A 50 39.51 -24.82 -16.35
CA THR A 50 38.68 -25.58 -17.29
C THR A 50 39.38 -26.91 -17.57
N THR A 51 38.73 -28.03 -17.25
CA THR A 51 39.07 -29.35 -17.79
C THR A 51 37.80 -30.09 -18.18
N ASP A 52 37.77 -30.39 -19.47
CA ASP A 52 37.32 -31.61 -20.12
C ASP A 52 35.82 -31.84 -20.38
N ALA A 53 35.57 -31.93 -21.69
CA ALA A 53 34.37 -32.37 -22.33
C ALA A 53 34.41 -33.88 -22.61
N VAL A 54 33.23 -34.40 -22.97
CA VAL A 54 32.98 -35.47 -23.96
C VAL A 54 32.49 -36.84 -23.43
N MET A 55 31.26 -37.16 -23.90
CA MET A 55 30.59 -38.47 -24.16
C MET A 55 30.13 -39.33 -22.96
N ASN A 56 28.81 -39.48 -22.73
CA ASN A 56 27.79 -40.23 -23.50
C ASN A 56 27.87 -41.76 -23.30
N HIS A 57 27.04 -42.31 -22.41
CA HIS A 57 26.47 -43.65 -22.55
C HIS A 57 25.17 -43.81 -21.72
N SER A 58 24.15 -44.31 -22.40
CA SER A 58 22.82 -44.68 -21.93
C SER A 58 22.81 -45.68 -20.76
N VAL A 59 21.75 -45.67 -19.94
CA VAL A 59 20.91 -46.82 -19.50
C VAL A 59 20.12 -46.48 -18.21
N PHE A 60 18.80 -46.38 -18.37
CA PHE A 60 17.66 -46.84 -17.53
C PHE A 60 17.44 -46.56 -16.01
N PHE A 61 16.16 -46.26 -15.74
CA PHE A 61 15.32 -46.41 -14.52
C PHE A 61 15.54 -45.48 -13.29
N ALA A 62 14.58 -44.59 -13.03
CA ALA A 62 13.59 -44.75 -11.95
C ALA A 62 12.67 -43.51 -11.82
N LEU A 63 11.35 -43.75 -11.78
CA LEU A 63 10.33 -42.79 -11.37
C LEU A 63 10.61 -42.26 -9.95
N ILE A 64 10.58 -40.94 -9.77
CA ILE A 64 10.04 -40.30 -8.56
C ILE A 64 9.17 -39.14 -9.01
N ALA A 65 7.85 -39.31 -8.87
CA ALA A 65 6.87 -38.24 -9.03
C ALA A 65 6.96 -37.30 -7.83
N ALA A 66 7.55 -36.12 -8.02
CA ALA A 66 7.33 -34.99 -7.12
C ALA A 66 6.17 -34.17 -7.69
N ALA A 67 4.97 -34.41 -7.14
CA ALA A 67 3.83 -33.53 -7.36
C ALA A 67 4.09 -32.20 -6.62
N SER A 68 4.67 -31.23 -7.31
CA SER A 68 4.69 -29.85 -6.86
C SER A 68 3.31 -29.24 -7.11
N CYS A 69 2.49 -29.16 -6.07
CA CYS A 69 1.36 -28.21 -6.04
C CYS A 69 1.93 -26.80 -6.10
N THR A 70 2.07 -26.27 -7.32
CA THR A 70 2.17 -24.83 -7.52
C THR A 70 0.78 -24.37 -7.90
N ALA A 71 0.05 -23.82 -6.92
CA ALA A 71 -1.09 -22.98 -7.20
C ALA A 71 -0.54 -21.71 -7.87
N ALA A 72 -0.41 -21.73 -9.20
CA ALA A 72 -0.24 -20.52 -9.96
C ALA A 72 -1.58 -19.78 -9.89
N ALA A 73 -1.65 -18.71 -9.10
CA ALA A 73 -2.73 -17.75 -9.21
C ALA A 73 -2.73 -17.25 -10.66
N ALA A 74 -3.74 -17.64 -11.43
CA ALA A 74 -3.90 -17.14 -12.79
C ALA A 74 -4.26 -15.66 -12.68
N ALA A 75 -3.28 -14.79 -12.89
CA ALA A 75 -3.54 -13.38 -13.12
C ALA A 75 -4.38 -13.28 -14.40
N THR A 76 -5.63 -12.84 -14.28
CA THR A 76 -6.44 -12.51 -15.44
C THR A 76 -5.80 -11.33 -16.14
N VAL A 77 -5.74 -11.40 -17.47
CA VAL A 77 -5.11 -10.40 -18.33
C VAL A 77 -6.20 -9.88 -19.26
N ASP A 78 -6.33 -8.57 -19.39
CA ASP A 78 -7.30 -7.98 -20.32
C ASP A 78 -6.95 -8.31 -21.78
N ALA A 79 -7.85 -7.99 -22.70
CA ALA A 79 -7.70 -8.27 -24.13
C ALA A 79 -6.46 -7.58 -24.78
N THR A 80 -5.71 -6.77 -24.04
CA THR A 80 -4.47 -6.11 -24.47
C THR A 80 -3.21 -6.65 -23.80
N GLY A 81 -3.30 -7.68 -22.96
CA GLY A 81 -2.13 -8.27 -22.30
C GLY A 81 -1.68 -7.53 -21.04
N ASN A 82 -2.49 -6.60 -20.53
CA ASN A 82 -2.29 -6.00 -19.22
C ASN A 82 -3.03 -6.81 -18.14
N PRO A 83 -2.47 -6.99 -16.93
CA PRO A 83 -3.20 -7.63 -15.84
C PRO A 83 -4.55 -6.92 -15.66
N SER A 84 -5.65 -7.67 -15.88
CA SER A 84 -6.98 -7.13 -15.67
C SER A 84 -7.19 -7.04 -14.18
N ALA A 85 -7.08 -5.83 -13.65
CA ALA A 85 -7.54 -5.53 -12.31
C ALA A 85 -9.04 -5.84 -12.26
N SER A 86 -9.40 -6.96 -11.63
CA SER A 86 -10.74 -7.09 -11.06
C SER A 86 -10.95 -5.91 -10.11
N PRO A 87 -12.10 -5.21 -10.14
CA PRO A 87 -12.33 -4.09 -9.24
C PRO A 87 -12.32 -4.55 -7.78
N GLY A 88 -11.19 -4.34 -7.07
CA GLY A 88 -11.20 -4.16 -5.61
C GLY A 88 -10.34 -5.06 -4.70
N HIS A 89 -9.76 -6.18 -5.13
CA HIS A 89 -9.27 -7.18 -4.14
C HIS A 89 -7.76 -7.46 -4.07
N LEU A 90 -6.89 -6.84 -4.88
CA LEU A 90 -5.44 -7.05 -4.83
C LEU A 90 -4.66 -5.79 -4.43
N LEU A 91 -5.01 -5.20 -3.29
CA LEU A 91 -4.14 -4.22 -2.62
C LEU A 91 -3.01 -4.98 -1.92
N LYS A 92 -1.79 -4.45 -1.90
CA LYS A 92 -0.63 -5.19 -1.38
C LYS A 92 -0.83 -5.51 0.10
N GLY A 93 -0.93 -6.81 0.42
CA GLY A 93 -1.06 -7.29 1.79
C GLY A 93 -2.41 -7.04 2.46
N LEU A 94 -3.44 -6.62 1.71
CA LEU A 94 -4.79 -6.43 2.23
C LEU A 94 -5.76 -7.47 1.68
N GLU A 95 -6.58 -8.01 2.55
CA GLU A 95 -7.58 -9.03 2.21
C GLU A 95 -8.98 -8.55 2.50
N ALA A 96 -9.87 -8.67 1.53
CA ALA A 96 -11.25 -8.24 1.69
C ALA A 96 -11.96 -9.03 2.80
N ARG A 97 -12.73 -8.32 3.62
CA ARG A 97 -13.55 -8.87 4.71
C ARG A 97 -14.99 -8.42 4.60
N ASP A 98 -15.87 -9.35 4.91
CA ASP A 98 -17.31 -9.19 5.06
C ASP A 98 -17.65 -9.45 6.53
N PHE A 99 -18.06 -8.41 7.22
CA PHE A 99 -18.28 -8.44 8.66
C PHE A 99 -19.66 -9.00 9.01
N ASN A 100 -20.65 -8.80 8.14
CA ASN A 100 -22.05 -9.12 8.40
C ASN A 100 -22.59 -10.30 7.57
N ARG A 101 -21.75 -10.89 6.71
CA ARG A 101 -22.05 -12.01 5.81
C ARG A 101 -23.08 -11.66 4.73
N ASP A 102 -23.13 -10.41 4.28
CA ASP A 102 -24.00 -9.95 3.20
C ASP A 102 -23.38 -10.09 1.80
N GLY A 103 -22.14 -10.57 1.72
CA GLY A 103 -21.38 -10.76 0.49
C GLY A 103 -20.74 -9.46 -0.04
N THR A 104 -20.76 -8.38 0.74
CA THR A 104 -20.18 -7.09 0.36
C THR A 104 -18.90 -6.79 1.15
N LEU A 105 -18.05 -5.96 0.55
CA LEU A 105 -16.83 -5.49 1.20
C LEU A 105 -17.15 -4.54 2.34
N ASP A 106 -16.75 -4.88 3.56
CA ASP A 106 -16.85 -4.01 4.73
C ASP A 106 -15.49 -3.47 5.16
N GLY A 107 -14.46 -4.30 5.06
CA GLY A 107 -13.14 -4.00 5.56
C GLY A 107 -12.02 -4.75 4.86
N TYR A 108 -10.80 -4.46 5.30
CA TYR A 108 -9.60 -5.12 4.81
C TYR A 108 -8.74 -5.61 5.98
N PHE A 109 -8.44 -6.90 6.01
CA PHE A 109 -7.45 -7.44 6.93
C PHE A 109 -6.04 -7.21 6.36
N ASP A 110 -5.18 -6.53 7.11
CA ASP A 110 -3.75 -6.41 6.85
C ASP A 110 -3.00 -7.53 7.58
N ARG A 111 -2.57 -8.55 6.83
CA ARG A 111 -1.90 -9.74 7.39
C ARG A 111 -0.58 -9.44 8.07
N GLU A 112 0.09 -8.39 7.63
CA GLU A 112 1.43 -8.07 8.09
C GLU A 112 1.40 -7.24 9.36
N LEU A 113 0.42 -6.34 9.49
CA LEU A 113 0.15 -5.62 10.73
C LEU A 113 -0.70 -6.42 11.71
N ASN A 114 -1.38 -7.47 11.23
CA ASN A 114 -2.39 -8.23 11.97
C ASN A 114 -3.48 -7.29 12.54
N ILE A 115 -4.03 -6.44 11.67
CA ILE A 115 -5.13 -5.52 11.99
C ILE A 115 -6.17 -5.55 10.88
N THR A 116 -7.41 -5.21 11.21
CA THR A 116 -8.49 -5.03 10.25
C THR A 116 -8.87 -3.56 10.13
N TRP A 117 -8.85 -3.05 8.90
CA TRP A 117 -9.32 -1.72 8.54
C TRP A 117 -10.80 -1.73 8.23
N TRP A 118 -11.55 -0.75 8.75
CA TRP A 118 -12.93 -0.53 8.30
C TRP A 118 -12.93 0.30 7.01
N ALA A 119 -13.12 -0.35 5.86
CA ALA A 119 -12.98 0.25 4.53
C ALA A 119 -14.14 1.21 4.20
N LYS A 120 -15.33 0.93 4.72
CA LYS A 120 -16.48 1.85 4.65
C LYS A 120 -16.38 3.01 5.65
N GLY A 121 -15.35 2.99 6.51
CA GLY A 121 -15.19 3.88 7.64
C GLY A 121 -14.35 5.13 7.35
N GLY A 122 -14.78 6.24 7.93
CA GLY A 122 -14.06 7.51 7.92
C GLY A 122 -14.99 8.64 8.33
N VAL A 123 -14.66 9.38 9.39
CA VAL A 123 -15.50 10.48 9.89
C VAL A 123 -14.67 11.71 10.18
N SER A 124 -15.21 12.89 9.90
CA SER A 124 -14.59 14.14 10.34
C SER A 124 -14.94 14.40 11.81
N GLN A 125 -13.93 14.70 12.62
CA GLN A 125 -14.06 14.93 14.06
C GLN A 125 -13.55 16.31 14.40
N SER A 126 -14.17 16.97 15.39
CA SER A 126 -13.80 18.36 15.72
C SER A 126 -12.45 18.46 16.42
N ASN A 127 -12.04 17.41 17.13
CA ASN A 127 -10.80 17.35 17.88
C ASN A 127 -10.36 15.89 18.12
N TRP A 128 -9.14 15.71 18.61
CA TRP A 128 -8.54 14.40 18.83
C TRP A 128 -9.25 13.55 19.89
N SER A 129 -9.77 14.17 20.95
CA SER A 129 -10.51 13.43 22.00
C SER A 129 -11.77 12.80 21.40
N GLN A 130 -12.55 13.59 20.66
CA GLN A 130 -13.75 13.11 19.99
C GLN A 130 -13.44 12.01 18.97
N ALA A 131 -12.31 12.08 18.27
CA ALA A 131 -11.89 11.01 17.36
C ALA A 131 -11.60 9.69 18.09
N LYS A 132 -10.91 9.74 19.23
CA LYS A 132 -10.69 8.55 20.05
C LYS A 132 -11.99 8.02 20.65
N ASP A 133 -12.82 8.90 21.18
CA ASP A 133 -14.10 8.53 21.80
C ASP A 133 -15.03 7.91 20.75
N TRP A 134 -15.04 8.44 19.52
CA TRP A 134 -15.78 7.85 18.41
C TRP A 134 -15.30 6.43 18.10
N ALA A 135 -13.99 6.24 17.95
CA ALA A 135 -13.45 4.91 17.64
C ALA A 135 -13.76 3.92 18.77
N ALA A 136 -13.54 4.30 20.03
CA ALA A 136 -13.75 3.43 21.19
C ALA A 136 -15.22 3.07 21.47
N ASN A 137 -16.18 3.81 20.91
CA ASN A 137 -17.62 3.52 21.04
C ASN A 137 -18.23 3.04 19.72
N LEU A 138 -17.40 2.78 18.70
CA LEU A 138 -17.87 2.33 17.41
C LEU A 138 -18.27 0.85 17.53
N ASP A 139 -19.49 0.52 17.07
CA ASP A 139 -19.95 -0.86 16.89
C ASP A 139 -20.27 -1.04 15.41
N VAL A 140 -19.50 -1.89 14.74
CA VAL A 140 -19.70 -2.26 13.35
C VAL A 140 -20.08 -3.73 13.30
N PHE A 141 -21.38 -4.00 13.14
CA PHE A 141 -21.92 -5.37 13.03
C PHE A 141 -21.59 -6.28 14.23
N GLY A 142 -21.47 -5.73 15.43
CA GLY A 142 -21.15 -6.44 16.66
C GLY A 142 -19.65 -6.50 16.98
N PHE A 143 -18.79 -5.86 16.18
CA PHE A 143 -17.38 -5.65 16.49
C PHE A 143 -17.20 -4.26 17.12
N ASP A 144 -16.72 -4.21 18.36
CA ASP A 144 -16.61 -2.99 19.18
C ASP A 144 -15.16 -2.63 19.61
N ASP A 145 -14.18 -3.47 19.27
CA ASP A 145 -12.76 -3.26 19.59
C ASP A 145 -12.03 -2.33 18.61
N TRP A 146 -12.65 -1.20 18.25
CA TRP A 146 -12.09 -0.23 17.31
C TRP A 146 -11.21 0.84 17.98
N ARG A 147 -10.13 1.21 17.29
CA ARG A 147 -9.19 2.27 17.68
C ARG A 147 -8.78 3.13 16.50
N LEU A 148 -8.13 4.25 16.80
CA LEU A 148 -7.39 5.00 15.78
C LEU A 148 -6.08 4.26 15.41
N PRO A 149 -5.60 4.43 14.16
CA PRO A 149 -4.30 3.93 13.75
C PRO A 149 -3.18 4.48 14.61
N THR A 150 -2.14 3.69 14.82
CA THR A 150 -0.98 4.04 15.63
C THR A 150 0.32 4.03 14.82
N ALA A 151 1.41 4.43 15.47
CA ALA A 151 2.78 4.34 14.99
C ALA A 151 3.73 4.16 16.18
N THR A 152 4.99 3.84 15.90
CA THR A 152 6.06 3.92 16.90
C THR A 152 6.70 5.29 16.85
N ASP A 153 6.91 5.90 18.02
CA ASP A 153 7.75 7.10 18.18
C ASP A 153 9.22 6.66 18.22
N HIS A 154 10.02 7.12 17.25
CA HIS A 154 11.37 6.63 16.98
C HIS A 154 12.45 7.58 17.49
N GLY A 155 13.37 7.04 18.28
CA GLY A 155 14.55 7.77 18.74
C GLY A 155 14.24 8.58 20.00
N ASN A 156 14.32 9.91 19.90
CA ASN A 156 13.93 10.78 21.00
C ASN A 156 12.45 11.09 20.90
N ASP A 157 11.77 11.03 22.04
CA ASP A 157 10.37 11.37 22.22
C ASP A 157 9.93 12.61 21.40
N GLY A 158 9.01 12.38 20.46
CA GLY A 158 8.44 13.39 19.58
C GLY A 158 8.89 13.27 18.12
N CYS A 159 8.67 14.33 17.36
CA CYS A 159 8.90 14.30 15.91
C CYS A 159 10.38 14.24 15.54
N ASN A 160 10.86 13.07 15.10
CA ASN A 160 12.17 12.92 14.48
C ASN A 160 12.07 13.17 12.96
N TRP A 161 12.13 14.44 12.56
CA TRP A 161 11.85 14.86 11.18
C TRP A 161 12.84 14.32 10.15
N SER A 162 12.32 13.68 9.10
CA SER A 162 13.05 13.29 7.89
C SER A 162 12.24 13.57 6.63
N VAL A 163 12.94 13.87 5.53
CA VAL A 163 12.32 14.02 4.20
C VAL A 163 12.51 12.75 3.36
N THR A 164 13.65 12.08 3.53
CA THR A 164 14.00 10.86 2.80
C THR A 164 13.48 9.60 3.47
N GLY A 165 12.98 9.72 4.70
CA GLY A 165 12.37 8.64 5.46
C GLY A 165 13.24 8.01 6.54
N GLY A 166 12.79 6.86 7.04
CA GLY A 166 13.47 6.07 8.06
C GLY A 166 13.27 6.53 9.51
N THR A 167 12.34 7.46 9.72
CA THR A 167 11.96 7.99 11.04
C THR A 167 10.44 7.96 11.20
N ASP A 168 9.92 8.40 12.33
CA ASP A 168 8.49 8.46 12.64
C ASP A 168 7.81 9.76 12.19
N CYS A 169 8.57 10.73 11.68
CA CYS A 169 8.05 12.06 11.37
C CYS A 169 8.59 12.63 10.06
N GLY A 170 7.73 13.33 9.33
CA GLY A 170 8.03 13.90 8.02
C GLY A 170 7.54 13.01 6.88
N HIS A 171 8.32 12.92 5.81
CA HIS A 171 7.96 12.17 4.61
C HIS A 171 8.66 10.81 4.59
N ASN A 172 8.02 9.83 3.93
CA ASN A 172 8.55 8.48 3.79
C ASN A 172 8.90 7.84 5.15
N VAL A 173 8.08 8.12 6.18
CA VAL A 173 8.27 7.59 7.53
C VAL A 173 8.32 6.07 7.55
N ASP A 174 8.80 5.48 8.64
CA ASP A 174 8.87 4.02 8.76
C ASP A 174 7.48 3.40 8.56
N ILE A 175 7.42 2.44 7.63
CA ILE A 175 6.24 1.67 7.24
C ILE A 175 6.42 0.18 7.56
N SER A 176 7.46 -0.17 8.31
CA SER A 176 7.72 -1.54 8.74
C SER A 176 6.54 -2.08 9.57
N ALA A 177 6.29 -3.39 9.44
CA ALA A 177 5.23 -4.04 10.22
C ALA A 177 5.47 -3.97 11.73
N ALA A 178 6.73 -4.10 12.12
CA ALA A 178 7.11 -4.23 13.52
C ALA A 178 7.15 -2.91 14.27
N ASN A 179 7.57 -1.82 13.61
CA ASN A 179 7.78 -0.54 14.27
C ASN A 179 7.29 0.67 13.45
N GLY A 180 6.64 0.49 12.31
CA GLY A 180 6.22 1.60 11.47
C GLY A 180 4.92 2.27 11.89
N SER A 181 4.45 3.18 11.05
CA SER A 181 3.13 3.79 11.10
C SER A 181 2.11 2.98 10.31
N GLU A 182 1.01 2.60 10.95
CA GLU A 182 -0.08 1.86 10.30
C GLU A 182 -0.69 2.69 9.17
N MET A 183 -0.89 3.99 9.39
CA MET A 183 -1.47 4.88 8.39
C MET A 183 -0.51 5.17 7.23
N ALA A 184 0.79 5.35 7.53
CA ALA A 184 1.78 5.53 6.48
C ALA A 184 1.97 4.26 5.65
N ARG A 185 1.90 3.09 6.28
CA ARG A 185 1.95 1.80 5.58
C ARG A 185 0.75 1.62 4.66
N LEU A 186 -0.47 1.85 5.15
CA LEU A 186 -1.68 1.84 4.33
C LEU A 186 -1.50 2.72 3.09
N PHE A 187 -1.07 3.95 3.29
CA PHE A 187 -0.91 4.94 2.23
C PHE A 187 0.19 4.56 1.21
N HIS A 188 1.41 4.25 1.68
CA HIS A 188 2.57 4.03 0.80
C HIS A 188 2.67 2.61 0.25
N PHE A 189 2.46 1.61 1.10
CA PHE A 189 2.68 0.22 0.76
C PHE A 189 1.42 -0.42 0.17
N ASN A 190 0.32 -0.40 0.93
CA ASN A 190 -0.89 -1.13 0.55
C ASN A 190 -1.58 -0.47 -0.65
N LEU A 191 -1.69 0.86 -0.64
CA LEU A 191 -2.35 1.65 -1.69
C LEU A 191 -1.39 2.16 -2.77
N GLY A 192 -0.08 2.19 -2.52
CA GLY A 192 0.93 2.61 -3.49
C GLY A 192 1.02 4.12 -3.73
N ASN A 193 0.48 4.94 -2.82
CA ASN A 193 0.55 6.39 -2.93
C ASN A 193 1.94 6.93 -2.57
N LYS A 194 2.33 8.05 -3.18
CA LYS A 194 3.66 8.64 -3.01
C LYS A 194 3.61 9.89 -2.13
N SER A 195 4.64 10.05 -1.30
CA SER A 195 4.93 11.30 -0.59
C SER A 195 5.28 12.42 -1.55
N TYR A 196 5.16 13.67 -1.10
CA TYR A 196 5.64 14.84 -1.85
C TYR A 196 7.14 14.77 -2.13
N PHE A 197 7.96 14.19 -1.26
CA PHE A 197 9.38 13.94 -1.54
C PHE A 197 9.64 12.46 -1.80
N ASP A 198 10.51 12.14 -2.74
CA ASP A 198 11.03 10.79 -2.94
C ASP A 198 12.08 10.40 -1.87
N LEU A 199 12.56 9.15 -1.93
CA LEU A 199 13.58 8.64 -1.02
C LEU A 199 14.95 9.33 -1.17
N SER A 200 15.15 10.14 -2.22
CA SER A 200 16.33 10.98 -2.43
C SER A 200 16.09 12.44 -2.01
N GLY A 201 14.92 12.76 -1.45
CA GLY A 201 14.55 14.09 -0.98
C GLY A 201 14.16 15.05 -2.11
N ARG A 202 13.85 14.54 -3.30
CA ARG A 202 13.42 15.35 -4.45
C ARG A 202 11.90 15.45 -4.50
N PRO A 203 11.34 16.60 -4.88
CA PRO A 203 9.90 16.72 -5.06
C PRO A 203 9.38 15.76 -6.14
N ASN A 204 8.32 15.03 -5.80
CA ASN A 204 7.51 14.23 -6.72
C ASN A 204 6.43 15.11 -7.35
N THR A 205 6.13 14.86 -8.62
CA THR A 205 4.97 15.48 -9.29
C THR A 205 3.69 14.65 -9.18
N ASP A 206 3.82 13.39 -8.78
CA ASP A 206 2.77 12.38 -8.69
C ASP A 206 2.61 11.92 -7.23
N TYR A 207 2.24 12.86 -6.35
CA TYR A 207 2.11 12.63 -4.91
C TYR A 207 0.67 12.80 -4.43
N GLY A 208 0.43 12.39 -3.19
CA GLY A 208 -0.87 12.49 -2.53
C GLY A 208 -1.72 11.23 -2.74
N LEU A 209 -2.98 11.30 -2.32
CA LEU A 209 -3.91 10.18 -2.39
C LEU A 209 -4.44 10.01 -3.83
N LYS A 210 -3.78 9.17 -4.62
CA LYS A 210 -4.18 8.82 -5.99
C LYS A 210 -4.92 7.50 -6.07
N ASN A 211 -4.70 6.63 -5.09
CA ASN A 211 -5.37 5.35 -4.96
C ASN A 211 -5.92 5.22 -3.55
N ALA A 212 -7.25 5.14 -3.44
CA ALA A 212 -7.93 4.81 -2.19
C ALA A 212 -8.30 3.32 -2.10
N GLY A 213 -8.04 2.53 -3.15
CA GLY A 213 -8.48 1.14 -3.20
C GLY A 213 -10.00 1.03 -3.05
N GLY A 214 -10.47 0.08 -2.23
CA GLY A 214 -11.88 -0.04 -1.85
C GLY A 214 -12.29 0.76 -0.62
N PHE A 215 -11.45 1.68 -0.13
CA PHE A 215 -11.81 2.55 0.99
C PHE A 215 -12.72 3.69 0.50
N SER A 216 -14.00 3.66 0.86
CA SER A 216 -14.98 4.61 0.34
C SER A 216 -14.96 5.97 1.04
N GLN A 217 -14.40 6.03 2.25
CA GLN A 217 -14.31 7.26 3.06
C GLN A 217 -12.86 7.75 3.23
N LEU A 218 -11.89 7.11 2.58
CA LEU A 218 -10.51 7.59 2.53
C LEU A 218 -10.41 8.72 1.50
N VAL A 219 -10.41 9.95 1.98
CA VAL A 219 -10.30 11.19 1.19
C VAL A 219 -8.97 11.91 1.43
N GLU A 220 -8.61 12.83 0.54
CA GLU A 220 -7.47 13.73 0.73
C GLU A 220 -7.70 14.63 1.97
N GLY A 221 -6.81 14.57 2.96
CA GLY A 221 -6.96 15.32 4.20
C GLY A 221 -5.99 14.91 5.30
N PHE A 222 -6.32 15.35 6.53
CA PHE A 222 -5.58 15.04 7.75
C PHE A 222 -6.31 13.97 8.54
N TYR A 223 -5.58 12.98 9.07
CA TYR A 223 -6.12 11.86 9.81
C TYR A 223 -5.48 11.77 11.19
N TRP A 224 -6.29 11.75 12.24
CA TRP A 224 -5.82 11.54 13.61
C TRP A 224 -5.25 10.14 13.80
N MET A 225 -4.19 10.05 14.58
CA MET A 225 -3.60 8.81 15.04
C MET A 225 -3.77 8.67 16.57
N GLY A 226 -3.75 7.45 17.08
CA GLY A 226 -4.08 7.11 18.47
C GLY A 226 -3.04 7.50 19.53
N LEU A 227 -1.87 8.00 19.12
CA LEU A 227 -0.75 8.27 20.00
C LEU A 227 -0.44 9.76 20.18
N THR A 228 0.27 10.06 21.27
CA THR A 228 0.74 11.40 21.63
C THR A 228 2.18 11.32 22.09
N PRO A 229 3.06 12.26 21.70
CA PRO A 229 4.41 12.32 22.26
C PRO A 229 4.35 12.43 23.78
N GLN A 230 5.23 11.71 24.47
CA GLN A 230 5.30 11.73 25.93
C GLN A 230 5.76 13.11 26.44
N SER A 231 6.62 13.78 25.67
CA SER A 231 7.22 15.09 25.98
C SER A 231 6.21 16.22 25.88
N ASN A 232 5.15 16.04 25.09
CA ASN A 232 4.14 17.03 24.87
C ASN A 232 2.74 16.40 24.72
N PRO A 233 2.03 16.16 25.83
CA PRO A 233 0.70 15.57 25.80
C PRO A 233 -0.39 16.51 25.26
N GLN A 234 -0.07 17.76 24.88
CA GLN A 234 -1.02 18.71 24.29
C GLN A 234 -1.18 18.53 22.77
N VAL A 235 -0.29 17.76 22.16
CA VAL A 235 -0.34 17.43 20.73
C VAL A 235 -0.64 15.95 20.52
N ALA A 236 -1.12 15.62 19.33
CA ALA A 236 -1.31 14.25 18.88
C ALA A 236 -0.72 14.08 17.49
N TRP A 237 -0.36 12.84 17.17
CA TRP A 237 0.12 12.49 15.84
C TRP A 237 -1.02 12.47 14.83
N TYR A 238 -0.70 12.88 13.61
CA TYR A 238 -1.61 12.80 12.48
C TYR A 238 -0.84 12.44 11.21
N PHE A 239 -1.57 11.85 10.26
CA PHE A 239 -1.09 11.60 8.91
C PHE A 239 -1.83 12.48 7.91
N ASN A 240 -1.12 13.09 6.98
CA ASN A 240 -1.68 13.92 5.93
C ASN A 240 -1.54 13.21 4.58
N THR A 241 -2.68 12.81 4.01
CA THR A 241 -2.75 12.10 2.73
C THR A 241 -2.56 13.02 1.53
N VAL A 242 -2.65 14.35 1.68
CA VAL A 242 -2.37 15.32 0.61
C VAL A 242 -0.88 15.30 0.25
N GLY A 243 -0.01 15.22 1.27
CA GLY A 243 1.44 15.28 1.10
C GLY A 243 2.17 13.96 1.35
N GLY A 244 1.47 12.93 1.85
CA GLY A 244 2.11 11.71 2.38
C GLY A 244 3.12 12.08 3.47
N ILE A 245 2.63 12.72 4.53
CA ILE A 245 3.48 13.28 5.60
C ILE A 245 2.86 13.01 6.97
N GLN A 246 3.69 12.58 7.92
CA GLN A 246 3.30 12.35 9.31
C GLN A 246 3.90 13.42 10.22
N LEU A 247 3.09 13.99 11.10
CA LEU A 247 3.48 15.11 11.95
C LEU A 247 2.69 15.08 13.27
N VAL A 248 3.02 16.01 14.17
CA VAL A 248 2.25 16.27 15.39
C VAL A 248 1.52 17.61 15.28
N PHE A 249 0.32 17.69 15.84
CA PHE A 249 -0.44 18.94 15.89
C PHE A 249 -1.27 19.08 17.16
N THR A 250 -1.74 20.30 17.43
CA THR A 250 -2.62 20.57 18.58
C THR A 250 -3.90 19.75 18.48
N LYS A 251 -4.33 19.18 19.61
CA LYS A 251 -5.51 18.28 19.66
C LYS A 251 -6.84 18.94 19.32
N GLN A 252 -6.90 20.26 19.15
CA GLN A 252 -8.15 21.05 19.02
C GLN A 252 -8.59 21.30 17.57
N SER A 253 -7.92 20.67 16.60
CA SER A 253 -8.21 20.91 15.18
C SER A 253 -9.11 19.82 14.59
N PRO A 254 -9.99 20.19 13.64
CA PRO A 254 -10.79 19.21 12.95
C PRO A 254 -9.94 18.38 12.00
N MET A 255 -10.02 17.05 12.12
CA MET A 255 -9.36 16.10 11.22
C MET A 255 -10.24 14.84 11.06
N HIS A 256 -9.96 14.05 10.03
CA HIS A 256 -10.61 12.77 9.83
C HIS A 256 -10.12 11.73 10.83
N ALA A 257 -10.95 10.72 11.06
CA ALA A 257 -10.63 9.53 11.83
C ALA A 257 -10.96 8.31 10.97
N LEU A 258 -10.01 7.39 10.86
CA LEU A 258 -10.18 6.09 10.22
C LEU A 258 -10.08 5.04 11.33
N ALA A 259 -10.93 4.02 11.32
CA ALA A 259 -10.96 3.02 12.37
C ALA A 259 -10.18 1.76 11.95
N VAL A 260 -9.43 1.22 12.91
CA VAL A 260 -8.77 -0.09 12.82
C VAL A 260 -9.07 -0.90 14.06
N ALA A 261 -9.10 -2.21 13.93
CA ALA A 261 -9.21 -3.14 15.04
C ALA A 261 -8.06 -4.14 14.97
N ASP A 262 -7.63 -4.65 16.12
CA ASP A 262 -6.56 -5.64 16.16
C ASP A 262 -7.08 -7.02 15.73
N GLY A 263 -6.25 -7.77 15.01
CA GLY A 263 -6.56 -9.10 14.52
C GLY A 263 -7.43 -9.13 13.26
N ASP A 264 -7.81 -10.35 12.89
CA ASP A 264 -8.64 -10.64 11.71
C ASP A 264 -10.12 -10.64 12.10
N ILE A 265 -10.89 -9.73 11.50
CA ILE A 265 -12.31 -9.53 11.76
C ILE A 265 -13.12 -9.78 10.49
N GLY A 266 -14.22 -10.52 10.65
CA GLY A 266 -15.13 -10.89 9.57
C GLY A 266 -14.68 -12.12 8.80
N GLU A 267 -15.50 -12.53 7.83
CA GLU A 267 -15.18 -13.64 6.95
C GLU A 267 -14.47 -13.12 5.70
N PRO A 268 -13.55 -13.89 5.11
CA PRO A 268 -13.07 -13.59 3.77
C PRO A 268 -14.25 -13.52 2.80
N ILE A 269 -14.32 -12.47 1.98
CA ILE A 269 -15.26 -12.47 0.86
C ILE A 269 -14.83 -13.61 -0.04
N ALA A 270 -15.70 -14.62 -0.18
CA ALA A 270 -15.45 -15.71 -1.09
C ALA A 270 -15.18 -15.10 -2.47
N GLU A 271 -13.94 -15.21 -2.96
CA GLU A 271 -13.66 -15.02 -4.37
C GLU A 271 -14.56 -16.01 -5.08
N VAL A 272 -15.61 -15.51 -5.72
CA VAL A 272 -16.60 -16.32 -6.42
C VAL A 272 -15.80 -17.29 -7.29
N PRO A 273 -15.78 -18.60 -6.99
CA PRO A 273 -15.08 -19.56 -7.82
C PRO A 273 -15.70 -19.43 -9.20
N GLU A 274 -14.89 -19.16 -10.22
CA GLU A 274 -15.40 -18.88 -11.56
C GLU A 274 -16.50 -19.90 -11.90
N PRO A 275 -17.74 -19.43 -12.14
CA PRO A 275 -18.88 -20.31 -12.18
C PRO A 275 -18.79 -21.11 -13.47
N GLN A 276 -18.30 -22.35 -13.38
CA GLN A 276 -18.64 -23.40 -14.34
C GLN A 276 -18.17 -23.14 -15.78
N THR A 277 -17.46 -22.04 -16.07
CA THR A 277 -16.89 -21.68 -17.37
C THR A 277 -15.79 -22.64 -17.75
N GLU A 278 -14.96 -23.06 -16.79
CA GLU A 278 -13.99 -24.15 -16.94
C GLU A 278 -14.68 -25.47 -17.34
N LEU A 279 -15.78 -25.81 -16.68
CA LEU A 279 -16.53 -27.04 -16.95
C LEU A 279 -17.29 -26.95 -18.29
N LEU A 280 -17.89 -25.80 -18.63
CA LEU A 280 -18.60 -25.59 -19.89
C LEU A 280 -17.64 -25.44 -21.07
N ALA A 281 -16.47 -24.83 -20.89
CA ALA A 281 -15.44 -24.74 -21.90
C ALA A 281 -14.83 -26.12 -22.17
N SER A 282 -14.52 -26.89 -21.13
CA SER A 282 -14.05 -28.28 -21.29
C SER A 282 -15.11 -29.19 -21.92
N LEU A 283 -16.37 -29.10 -21.49
CA LEU A 283 -17.49 -29.83 -22.12
C LEU A 283 -17.73 -29.39 -23.57
N GLY A 284 -17.59 -28.10 -23.88
CA GLY A 284 -17.72 -27.56 -25.23
C GLY A 284 -16.64 -28.07 -26.19
N VAL A 285 -15.40 -28.18 -25.73
CA VAL A 285 -14.29 -28.76 -26.50
C VAL A 285 -14.52 -30.26 -26.73
N ILE A 286 -14.96 -31.01 -25.72
CA ILE A 286 -15.28 -32.44 -25.85
C ILE A 286 -16.41 -32.66 -26.88
N ALA A 287 -17.46 -31.84 -26.86
CA ALA A 287 -18.56 -31.93 -27.82
C ALA A 287 -18.14 -31.63 -29.27
N LEU A 288 -17.18 -30.73 -29.48
CA LEU A 288 -16.62 -30.43 -30.81
C LEU A 288 -15.74 -31.56 -31.35
N ILE A 289 -14.96 -32.21 -30.48
CA ILE A 289 -14.15 -33.39 -30.85
C ILE A 289 -15.08 -34.55 -31.22
N ALA A 290 -16.10 -34.84 -30.42
CA ALA A 290 -17.07 -35.92 -30.68
C ALA A 290 -17.88 -35.70 -31.98
N ARG A 291 -18.13 -34.45 -32.39
CA ARG A 291 -18.78 -34.13 -33.67
C ARG A 291 -17.92 -34.41 -34.90
N ARG A 292 -16.59 -34.40 -34.77
CA ARG A 292 -15.66 -34.67 -35.89
C ARG A 292 -15.50 -36.16 -36.20
N GLU A 293 -15.80 -37.05 -35.25
CA GLU A 293 -15.59 -38.50 -35.42
C GLU A 293 -16.75 -39.26 -36.07
N LYS A 294 -17.75 -38.60 -36.66
CA LYS A 294 -18.84 -39.31 -37.33
C LYS A 294 -18.28 -40.10 -38.55
N PRO A 295 -18.20 -41.45 -38.52
CA PRO A 295 -17.55 -42.20 -39.57
C PRO A 295 -18.43 -42.15 -40.83
N ARG A 296 -17.85 -41.84 -41.98
CA ARG A 296 -18.46 -42.18 -43.28
C ARG A 296 -18.58 -43.70 -43.32
N ARG A 297 -19.78 -44.23 -43.01
CA ARG A 297 -20.15 -45.61 -43.33
C ARG A 297 -20.08 -45.74 -44.85
N ASN A 298 -18.96 -46.27 -45.35
CA ASN A 298 -18.86 -46.74 -46.71
C ASN A 298 -19.86 -47.89 -46.87
N MET A 299 -20.97 -47.57 -47.53
CA MET A 299 -22.00 -48.52 -47.92
C MET A 299 -21.48 -49.27 -49.15
N GLN A 300 -20.65 -50.31 -48.95
CA GLN A 300 -20.36 -51.26 -50.03
C GLN A 300 -21.51 -52.26 -50.13
N SER A 301 -22.45 -51.90 -51.00
CA SER A 301 -23.08 -52.72 -52.03
C SER A 301 -23.19 -54.23 -51.77
N LEU A 302 -24.44 -54.67 -51.59
CA LEU A 302 -25.00 -55.94 -52.07
C LEU A 302 -24.36 -56.34 -53.42
N VAL A 303 -23.84 -57.56 -53.53
CA VAL A 303 -23.83 -58.34 -54.78
C VAL A 303 -24.17 -59.78 -54.41
N ALA A 304 -24.99 -60.37 -55.28
CA ALA A 304 -25.73 -61.62 -55.23
C ALA A 304 -24.93 -62.88 -54.84
#